data_AF-A0A7V6BER9-F1
#
_entry.id   AF-A0A7V6BER9-F1
#
_cell.length_a   1.000
_cell.length_b   1.000
_cell.length_c   1.000
_cell.angle_alpha   90.00
_cell.angle_beta   90.00
_cell.angle_gamma   90.00
#
_symmetry.space_group_name_H-M   'P 1'
#
loop_
_entity.id
_entity.type
_entity.pdbx_description
1 polymer ?
#
loop_
_entity_poly.entity_id
_entity_poly.type
_entity_poly.pdbx_seq_one_letter_code
_entity_poly.pdbx_strand_id
1 'polypeptide(L)'
;VEGIIIFKIDDPEDKAVFFFVQDDTGGIAVKYGSNVDDYRPVEGDLVRIKGYLGHSNGLLSLSPDPKNYNEAVFVISGSHSLPECRLFNFLWKNDVDRMESIEGSLVKFQNVFIDQTSGVFESNKNIKLTDFSGNTFSMKVTSGAELVGMAIPSGPVNIIGVLAQNDSSNPRTSGYELWVSKISAITPGVYPPTIVFTNYLHDLVLAGDLQTNVYEELVLRPGEALEIIVKVQDPEQRSVNLAADLENRENQQWNFQKISDSEWLAIYYFRAGQDHEGRRLNLKLYADNGYAISEKSWSIYVPTKLEQSIIINEFLANPTSNSSAVHYNPLHRKTPSSNPSVDDEFIEIVNSGNSPVDLLNWTVSDAQQVRFRFEPSFILQPRHAVVLIGGYNSNTIPDLTVPFFAANVGSGGLSLNNTGTEIIHLRNGNGDLVMRVVYSDKLLSSNSSLTRVPDLTGAFSNHLQCTGIAVSPGLDSTGNEFYRESDTDPDQIINLRVCLD
;
A
#
# COMPACT_ATOMS: atom_id res chain seq x y z
N VAL A 1 -7.85 30.19 -34.38
CA VAL A 1 -7.10 30.11 -33.11
C VAL A 1 -5.78 30.82 -33.30
N GLU A 2 -5.31 31.54 -32.28
CA GLU A 2 -3.95 32.07 -32.23
C GLU A 2 -3.23 31.45 -31.04
N GLY A 3 -1.93 31.21 -31.17
CA GLY A 3 -1.15 30.65 -30.09
C GLY A 3 0.31 30.46 -30.47
N ILE A 4 1.15 30.28 -29.45
CA ILE A 4 2.57 29.98 -29.61
C ILE A 4 2.72 28.48 -29.85
N ILE A 5 3.54 28.09 -30.82
CA ILE A 5 3.88 26.69 -31.02
C ILE A 5 4.77 26.21 -29.87
N ILE A 6 4.28 25.23 -29.13
CA ILE A 6 4.92 24.73 -27.91
C ILE A 6 5.57 23.36 -28.08
N PHE A 7 5.19 22.64 -29.13
CA PHE A 7 5.65 21.30 -29.40
C PHE A 7 5.44 20.98 -30.86
N LYS A 8 6.42 20.34 -31.49
CA LYS A 8 6.36 19.94 -32.89
C LYS A 8 6.95 18.55 -33.12
N ILE A 9 6.31 17.82 -34.01
CA ILE A 9 6.82 16.59 -34.61
C ILE A 9 6.75 16.75 -36.14
N ASP A 10 7.88 16.52 -36.80
CA ASP A 10 7.91 16.32 -38.24
C ASP A 10 7.74 14.84 -38.53
N ASP A 11 6.72 14.49 -39.33
CA ASP A 11 6.66 13.15 -39.92
C ASP A 11 7.68 13.09 -41.08
N PRO A 12 8.72 12.23 -41.00
CA PRO A 12 9.72 12.12 -42.06
C PRO A 12 9.18 11.49 -43.35
N GLU A 13 8.09 10.71 -43.29
CA GLU A 13 7.58 9.94 -44.43
C GLU A 13 6.51 10.69 -45.23
N ASP A 14 5.63 11.46 -44.57
CA ASP A 14 4.44 12.05 -45.22
C ASP A 14 4.48 13.58 -45.43
N LYS A 15 5.59 14.25 -45.07
CA LYS A 15 5.72 15.72 -45.05
C LYS A 15 4.61 16.45 -44.25
N ALA A 16 3.82 15.74 -43.45
CA ALA A 16 2.82 16.33 -42.57
C ALA A 16 3.50 16.94 -41.34
N VAL A 17 2.93 18.02 -40.81
CA VAL A 17 3.43 18.67 -39.59
C VAL A 17 2.38 18.53 -38.51
N PHE A 18 2.75 17.86 -37.42
CA PHE A 18 1.93 17.77 -36.22
C PHE A 18 2.53 18.67 -35.15
N PHE A 19 1.74 19.59 -34.61
CA PHE A 19 2.21 20.50 -33.58
C PHE A 19 1.10 20.91 -32.64
N PHE A 20 1.46 21.45 -31.49
CA PHE A 20 0.53 22.07 -30.55
C PHE A 20 0.76 23.56 -30.52
N VAL A 21 -0.34 24.31 -30.42
CA VAL A 21 -0.32 25.73 -30.10
C VAL A 21 -0.99 25.97 -28.77
N GLN A 22 -0.50 26.95 -28.02
CA GLN A 22 -1.08 27.34 -26.73
C GLN A 22 -1.16 28.86 -26.62
N ASP A 23 -2.27 29.32 -26.05
CA ASP A 23 -2.48 30.69 -25.59
C ASP A 23 -2.74 30.73 -24.08
N ASP A 24 -3.22 31.86 -23.56
CA ASP A 24 -3.49 32.06 -22.14
C ASP A 24 -4.66 31.19 -21.62
N THR A 25 -5.50 30.65 -22.52
CA THR A 25 -6.69 29.86 -22.17
C THR A 25 -6.42 28.37 -22.18
N GLY A 26 -5.62 27.88 -23.13
CA GLY A 26 -5.32 26.46 -23.26
C GLY A 26 -4.55 26.14 -24.53
N GLY A 27 -4.32 24.85 -24.76
CA GLY A 27 -3.64 24.36 -25.94
C GLY A 27 -4.53 23.52 -26.83
N ILE A 28 -4.14 23.40 -28.10
CA ILE A 28 -4.84 22.56 -29.07
C ILE A 28 -3.84 21.95 -30.06
N ALA A 29 -4.07 20.68 -30.43
CA ALA A 29 -3.29 20.01 -31.45
C ALA A 29 -3.64 20.55 -32.84
N VAL A 30 -2.68 20.48 -33.76
CA VAL A 30 -2.83 20.90 -35.15
C VAL A 30 -2.22 19.84 -36.05
N LYS A 31 -3.06 19.28 -36.92
CA LYS A 31 -2.69 18.33 -37.96
C LYS A 31 -2.62 19.07 -39.28
N TYR A 32 -1.44 19.55 -39.66
CA TYR A 32 -1.25 20.26 -40.91
C TYR A 32 -0.81 19.30 -42.01
N GLY A 33 -1.65 19.15 -43.05
CA GLY A 33 -1.58 18.09 -44.06
C GLY A 33 -0.30 18.06 -44.92
N SER A 34 -0.19 17.05 -45.79
CA SER A 34 0.97 16.79 -46.64
C SER A 34 1.14 17.78 -47.81
N ASN A 35 2.39 17.97 -48.25
CA ASN A 35 2.84 18.92 -49.29
C ASN A 35 2.90 20.41 -48.90
N VAL A 36 3.31 20.71 -47.66
CA VAL A 36 3.71 22.07 -47.27
C VAL A 36 5.11 22.34 -47.85
N ASP A 37 5.19 22.85 -49.08
CA ASP A 37 6.47 22.98 -49.80
C ASP A 37 7.31 24.22 -49.41
N ASP A 38 6.75 25.20 -48.68
CA ASP A 38 7.44 26.51 -48.49
C ASP A 38 7.76 26.94 -47.04
N TYR A 39 7.03 26.51 -46.01
CA TYR A 39 7.37 26.91 -44.62
C TYR A 39 6.76 25.98 -43.57
N ARG A 40 7.61 25.47 -42.66
CA ARG A 40 7.20 24.68 -41.50
C ARG A 40 7.36 25.54 -40.25
N PRO A 41 6.26 25.92 -39.58
CA PRO A 41 6.32 26.64 -38.32
C PRO A 41 7.19 25.89 -37.30
N VAL A 42 7.94 26.62 -36.49
CA VAL A 42 8.82 26.06 -35.45
C VAL A 42 8.33 26.41 -34.06
N GLU A 43 8.79 25.69 -33.04
CA GLU A 43 8.51 26.06 -31.65
C GLU A 43 8.96 27.49 -31.35
N GLY A 44 8.11 28.24 -30.63
CA GLY A 44 8.26 29.67 -30.38
C GLY A 44 7.64 30.59 -31.44
N ASP A 45 7.12 30.06 -32.56
CA ASP A 45 6.35 30.88 -33.50
C ASP A 45 4.95 31.17 -32.97
N LEU A 46 4.53 32.44 -33.00
CA LEU A 46 3.15 32.85 -32.82
C LEU A 46 2.42 32.69 -34.15
N VAL A 47 1.38 31.86 -34.18
CA VAL A 47 0.63 31.55 -35.40
C VAL A 47 -0.85 31.84 -35.27
N ARG A 48 -1.49 32.20 -36.38
CA ARG A 48 -2.95 32.25 -36.55
C ARG A 48 -3.38 31.10 -37.45
N ILE A 49 -4.27 30.27 -36.94
CA ILE A 49 -4.73 29.03 -37.57
C ILE A 49 -6.22 29.11 -37.85
N LYS A 50 -6.57 28.77 -39.08
CA LYS A 50 -7.95 28.56 -39.53
C LYS A 50 -8.04 27.23 -40.25
N GLY A 51 -8.87 26.33 -39.73
CA GLY A 51 -9.09 24.98 -40.26
C GLY A 51 -10.26 24.32 -39.55
N TYR A 52 -10.61 23.10 -39.95
CA TYR A 52 -11.68 22.34 -39.31
C TYR A 52 -11.30 21.89 -37.90
N LEU A 53 -12.23 22.01 -36.97
CA LEU A 53 -12.12 21.45 -35.63
C LEU A 53 -12.69 20.03 -35.61
N GLY A 54 -11.94 19.10 -35.05
CA GLY A 54 -12.37 17.72 -34.82
C GLY A 54 -11.57 17.09 -33.70
N HIS A 55 -11.66 15.78 -33.56
CA HIS A 55 -10.85 15.04 -32.60
C HIS A 55 -10.40 13.69 -33.19
N SER A 56 -9.39 13.07 -32.58
CA SER A 56 -8.90 11.74 -32.98
C SER A 56 -8.43 11.00 -31.75
N ASN A 57 -9.07 9.87 -31.41
CA ASN A 57 -8.85 9.16 -30.15
C ASN A 57 -8.85 10.09 -28.94
N GLY A 58 -9.81 11.03 -28.92
CA GLY A 58 -10.02 11.93 -27.79
C GLY A 58 -9.34 13.27 -27.97
N LEU A 59 -8.14 13.27 -28.55
CA LEU A 59 -7.37 14.49 -28.78
C LEU A 59 -8.08 15.51 -29.68
N LEU A 60 -8.45 16.66 -29.11
CA LEU A 60 -9.02 17.79 -29.84
C LEU A 60 -7.96 18.42 -30.76
N SER A 61 -8.31 18.61 -32.04
CA SER A 61 -7.35 19.10 -33.03
C SER A 61 -7.98 19.95 -34.13
N LEU A 62 -7.19 20.90 -34.64
CA LEU A 62 -7.45 21.58 -35.91
C LEU A 62 -6.77 20.85 -37.06
N SER A 63 -7.44 20.73 -38.20
CA SER A 63 -6.90 20.09 -39.41
C SER A 63 -7.00 21.02 -40.63
N PRO A 64 -6.17 22.08 -40.72
CA PRO A 64 -6.16 22.96 -41.89
C PRO A 64 -5.63 22.25 -43.14
N ASP A 65 -6.32 22.39 -44.27
CA ASP A 65 -5.88 21.89 -45.57
C ASP A 65 -5.00 22.94 -46.29
N PRO A 66 -3.70 22.67 -46.55
CA PRO A 66 -2.81 23.59 -47.26
C PRO A 66 -3.26 23.93 -48.69
N LYS A 67 -4.15 23.13 -49.30
CA LYS A 67 -4.70 23.39 -50.64
C LYS A 67 -5.95 24.29 -50.63
N ASN A 68 -6.54 24.52 -49.46
CA ASN A 68 -7.72 25.36 -49.34
C ASN A 68 -7.31 26.80 -49.01
N TYR A 69 -7.47 27.74 -49.95
CA TYR A 69 -7.12 29.16 -49.74
C TYR A 69 -7.84 29.86 -48.58
N ASN A 70 -8.93 29.27 -48.06
CA ASN A 70 -9.65 29.79 -46.90
C ASN A 70 -9.16 29.24 -45.56
N GLU A 71 -8.27 28.24 -45.58
CA GLU A 71 -7.63 27.60 -44.44
C GLU A 71 -6.13 27.84 -44.50
N ALA A 72 -5.51 28.04 -43.35
CA ALA A 72 -4.09 28.37 -43.32
C ALA A 72 -3.54 28.29 -41.91
N VAL A 73 -2.21 28.11 -41.88
CA VAL A 73 -1.37 28.42 -40.73
C VAL A 73 -0.56 29.65 -41.12
N PHE A 74 -0.88 30.80 -40.54
CA PHE A 74 -0.15 32.05 -40.76
C PHE A 74 0.78 32.31 -39.59
N VAL A 75 2.08 32.44 -39.85
CA VAL A 75 3.03 32.88 -38.83
C VAL A 75 2.95 34.40 -38.71
N ILE A 76 2.62 34.86 -37.52
CA ILE A 76 2.51 36.29 -37.19
C ILE A 76 3.89 36.83 -36.86
N SER A 77 4.65 36.09 -36.05
CA SER A 77 6.01 36.44 -35.61
C SER A 77 6.70 35.23 -34.99
N GLY A 78 8.03 35.20 -34.98
CA GLY A 78 8.82 34.07 -34.46
C GLY A 78 9.58 34.37 -33.17
N SER A 79 10.19 33.32 -32.61
CA SER A 79 11.13 33.40 -31.47
C SER A 79 10.54 33.95 -30.16
N HIS A 80 9.27 33.68 -29.89
CA HIS A 80 8.67 33.94 -28.58
C HIS A 80 9.16 32.92 -27.55
N SER A 81 9.19 33.34 -26.29
CA SER A 81 9.32 32.41 -25.16
C SER A 81 8.11 31.48 -25.11
N LEU A 82 8.34 30.23 -24.74
CA LEU A 82 7.24 29.29 -24.49
C LEU A 82 6.40 29.76 -23.28
N PRO A 83 5.09 29.47 -23.26
CA PRO A 83 4.26 29.69 -22.08
C PRO A 83 4.81 28.98 -20.84
N GLU A 84 4.51 29.53 -19.67
CA GLU A 84 4.82 28.88 -18.39
C GLU A 84 4.16 27.48 -18.32
N CYS A 85 4.95 26.49 -17.90
CA CYS A 85 4.47 25.12 -17.82
C CYS A 85 3.56 24.94 -16.60
N ARG A 86 2.45 24.23 -16.77
CA ARG A 86 1.59 23.86 -15.63
C ARG A 86 2.23 22.68 -14.90
N LEU A 87 2.41 22.78 -13.58
CA LEU A 87 2.90 21.65 -12.78
C LEU A 87 1.85 20.53 -12.76
N PHE A 88 2.24 19.34 -13.18
CA PHE A 88 1.35 18.19 -13.19
C PHE A 88 1.24 17.57 -11.79
N ASN A 89 0.01 17.24 -11.38
CA ASN A 89 -0.26 16.48 -10.16
C ASN A 89 -0.82 15.10 -10.54
N PHE A 90 -0.12 14.04 -10.13
CA PHE A 90 -0.48 12.66 -10.44
C PHE A 90 -1.88 12.25 -9.95
N LEU A 91 -2.44 12.92 -8.94
CA LEU A 91 -3.80 12.67 -8.46
C LEU A 91 -4.87 13.11 -9.46
N TRP A 92 -4.53 13.94 -10.45
CA TRP A 92 -5.49 14.39 -11.47
C TRP A 92 -5.77 13.33 -12.54
N LYS A 93 -4.94 12.28 -12.67
CA LYS A 93 -5.03 11.34 -13.81
C LYS A 93 -6.38 10.62 -13.99
N ASN A 94 -7.19 10.56 -12.93
CA ASN A 94 -8.54 9.97 -12.95
C ASN A 94 -9.66 11.03 -12.86
N ASP A 95 -9.31 12.31 -12.77
CA ASP A 95 -10.23 13.45 -12.74
C ASP A 95 -10.32 14.03 -14.16
N VAL A 96 -11.34 13.60 -14.89
CA VAL A 96 -11.54 13.94 -16.31
C VAL A 96 -11.56 15.45 -16.52
N ASP A 97 -12.32 16.19 -15.72
CA ASP A 97 -12.46 17.63 -15.88
C ASP A 97 -11.12 18.35 -15.71
N ARG A 98 -10.30 17.90 -14.75
CA ARG A 98 -8.93 18.44 -14.58
C ARG A 98 -8.04 18.09 -15.75
N MET A 99 -8.06 16.84 -16.23
CA MET A 99 -7.23 16.40 -17.35
C MET A 99 -7.58 17.13 -18.65
N GLU A 100 -8.88 17.26 -18.95
CA GLU A 100 -9.39 18.03 -20.09
C GLU A 100 -8.99 19.51 -20.02
N SER A 101 -8.99 20.12 -18.82
CA SER A 101 -8.62 21.54 -18.66
C SER A 101 -7.17 21.88 -19.03
N ILE A 102 -6.31 20.86 -19.09
CA ILE A 102 -4.88 21.00 -19.39
C ILE A 102 -4.45 20.20 -20.64
N GLU A 103 -5.39 19.56 -21.35
CA GLU A 103 -5.10 18.89 -22.62
C GLU A 103 -4.55 19.92 -23.63
N GLY A 104 -3.60 19.47 -24.46
CA GLY A 104 -2.93 20.28 -25.47
C GLY A 104 -1.95 21.31 -24.93
N SER A 105 -1.81 21.44 -23.60
CA SER A 105 -0.99 22.47 -22.95
C SER A 105 0.37 21.92 -22.50
N LEU A 106 1.36 22.80 -22.36
CA LEU A 106 2.64 22.50 -21.72
C LEU A 106 2.44 22.16 -20.24
N VAL A 107 2.96 21.00 -19.87
CA VAL A 107 2.96 20.50 -18.49
C VAL A 107 4.37 20.10 -18.08
N LYS A 108 4.68 20.28 -16.79
CA LYS A 108 5.93 19.87 -16.17
C LYS A 108 5.67 18.76 -15.17
N PHE A 109 6.33 17.64 -15.35
CA PHE A 109 6.43 16.56 -14.37
C PHE A 109 7.72 16.77 -13.57
N GLN A 110 7.64 16.78 -12.25
CA GLN A 110 8.81 17.03 -11.39
C GLN A 110 9.27 15.80 -10.65
N ASN A 111 10.59 15.60 -10.65
CA ASN A 111 11.29 14.53 -9.96
C ASN A 111 10.65 13.13 -10.12
N VAL A 112 10.39 12.74 -11.38
CA VAL A 112 9.81 11.44 -11.74
C VAL A 112 10.89 10.49 -12.24
N PHE A 113 10.66 9.19 -12.11
CA PHE A 113 11.48 8.15 -12.72
C PHE A 113 10.86 7.70 -14.04
N ILE A 114 11.70 7.57 -15.07
CA ILE A 114 11.32 6.95 -16.34
C ILE A 114 11.66 5.45 -16.26
N ASP A 115 10.72 4.59 -16.64
CA ASP A 115 10.94 3.14 -16.73
C ASP A 115 12.16 2.81 -17.63
N GLN A 116 13.12 2.09 -17.05
CA GLN A 116 14.43 1.81 -17.66
C GLN A 116 14.48 0.49 -18.44
N THR A 117 13.37 -0.24 -18.55
CA THR A 117 13.36 -1.63 -19.07
C THR A 117 14.01 -1.77 -20.45
N SER A 118 13.84 -0.79 -21.35
CA SER A 118 14.45 -0.78 -22.69
C SER A 118 15.88 -0.25 -22.71
N GLY A 119 16.33 0.48 -21.69
CA GLY A 119 17.62 1.20 -21.61
C GLY A 119 17.74 2.43 -22.53
N VAL A 120 16.99 2.48 -23.64
CA VAL A 120 16.94 3.60 -24.59
C VAL A 120 15.49 3.99 -24.91
N PHE A 121 15.28 5.23 -25.34
CA PHE A 121 13.97 5.67 -25.81
C PHE A 121 13.65 5.04 -27.17
N GLU A 122 12.65 4.17 -27.20
CA GLU A 122 12.18 3.53 -28.43
C GLU A 122 11.14 4.39 -29.15
N SER A 123 11.19 4.40 -30.49
CA SER A 123 10.23 5.14 -31.32
C SER A 123 8.80 4.63 -31.14
N ASN A 124 7.83 5.56 -31.08
CA ASN A 124 6.41 5.28 -30.98
C ASN A 124 6.00 4.41 -29.77
N LYS A 125 6.75 4.47 -28.66
CA LYS A 125 6.46 3.71 -27.45
C LYS A 125 5.88 4.57 -26.34
N ASN A 126 5.01 3.93 -25.56
CA ASN A 126 4.56 4.43 -24.28
C ASN A 126 5.48 3.88 -23.20
N ILE A 127 6.06 4.78 -22.41
CA ILE A 127 6.94 4.49 -21.29
C ILE A 127 6.25 4.96 -20.03
N LYS A 128 6.43 4.22 -18.93
CA LYS A 128 5.82 4.56 -17.64
C LYS A 128 6.69 5.57 -16.89
N LEU A 129 6.07 6.64 -16.43
CA LEU A 129 6.61 7.57 -15.43
C LEU A 129 6.13 7.15 -14.05
N THR A 130 6.97 7.30 -13.02
CA THR A 130 6.61 7.03 -11.61
C THR A 130 7.12 8.15 -10.72
N ASP A 131 6.27 8.73 -9.86
CA ASP A 131 6.71 9.68 -8.82
C ASP A 131 7.28 8.94 -7.58
N PHE A 132 7.74 9.70 -6.57
CA PHE A 132 8.25 9.10 -5.32
C PHE A 132 7.18 8.41 -4.47
N SER A 133 5.90 8.72 -4.69
CA SER A 133 4.77 8.05 -4.03
C SER A 133 4.32 6.78 -4.76
N GLY A 134 4.98 6.41 -5.87
CA GLY A 134 4.63 5.24 -6.67
C GLY A 134 3.47 5.47 -7.64
N ASN A 135 2.94 6.70 -7.76
CA ASN A 135 1.93 7.01 -8.75
C ASN A 135 2.53 6.98 -10.15
N THR A 136 1.80 6.38 -11.06
CA THR A 136 2.23 6.20 -12.44
C THR A 136 1.47 7.07 -13.43
N PHE A 137 2.14 7.45 -14.51
CA PHE A 137 1.57 8.15 -15.67
C PHE A 137 2.23 7.68 -16.98
N SER A 138 1.54 7.79 -18.12
CA SER A 138 2.11 7.37 -19.41
C SER A 138 2.83 8.54 -20.09
N MET A 139 4.05 8.29 -20.55
CA MET A 139 4.79 9.18 -21.44
C MET A 139 4.88 8.55 -22.82
N LYS A 140 4.55 9.32 -23.86
CA LYS A 140 4.67 8.91 -25.25
C LYS A 140 5.97 9.44 -25.84
N VAL A 141 6.84 8.52 -26.26
CA VAL A 141 7.92 8.82 -27.21
C VAL A 141 7.33 8.72 -28.60
N THR A 142 7.09 9.86 -29.23
CA THR A 142 6.43 9.92 -30.53
C THR A 142 7.38 9.46 -31.65
N SER A 143 6.81 9.00 -32.77
CA SER A 143 7.62 8.73 -33.97
C SER A 143 8.31 10.02 -34.42
N GLY A 144 9.56 9.94 -34.87
CA GLY A 144 10.34 11.11 -35.31
C GLY A 144 10.84 12.02 -34.18
N ALA A 145 10.64 11.67 -32.91
CA ALA A 145 11.20 12.42 -31.78
C ALA A 145 12.74 12.37 -31.76
N GLU A 146 13.36 13.50 -31.40
CA GLU A 146 14.81 13.67 -31.28
C GLU A 146 15.41 12.76 -30.19
N LEU A 147 14.66 12.48 -29.12
CA LEU A 147 15.12 11.59 -28.04
C LEU A 147 15.17 10.10 -28.42
N VAL A 148 14.60 9.69 -29.57
CA VAL A 148 14.64 8.28 -30.00
C VAL A 148 16.09 7.79 -30.13
N GLY A 149 16.39 6.64 -29.53
CA GLY A 149 17.71 6.02 -29.48
C GLY A 149 18.65 6.57 -28.40
N MET A 150 18.28 7.67 -27.73
CA MET A 150 19.05 8.18 -26.59
C MET A 150 18.87 7.28 -25.37
N ALA A 151 19.89 7.22 -24.52
CA ALA A 151 19.82 6.50 -23.25
C ALA A 151 18.78 7.15 -22.32
N ILE A 152 18.02 6.32 -21.61
CA ILE A 152 17.09 6.82 -20.59
C ILE A 152 17.92 7.22 -19.36
N PRO A 153 17.76 8.44 -18.80
CA PRO A 153 18.49 8.86 -17.61
C PRO A 153 18.22 7.96 -16.42
N SER A 154 19.27 7.62 -15.66
CA SER A 154 19.13 6.98 -14.36
C SER A 154 18.84 8.02 -13.27
N GLY A 155 17.88 7.72 -12.39
CA GLY A 155 17.47 8.64 -11.32
C GLY A 155 16.26 9.53 -11.67
N PRO A 156 15.88 10.44 -10.77
CA PRO A 156 14.75 11.32 -10.98
C PRO A 156 15.07 12.36 -12.04
N VAL A 157 14.06 12.74 -12.81
CA VAL A 157 14.13 13.78 -13.83
C VAL A 157 12.93 14.72 -13.72
N ASN A 158 13.11 15.96 -14.19
CA ASN A 158 12.01 16.84 -14.53
C ASN A 158 11.77 16.74 -16.05
N ILE A 159 10.51 16.61 -16.45
CA ILE A 159 10.13 16.45 -17.85
C ILE A 159 9.14 17.54 -18.21
N ILE A 160 9.42 18.27 -19.28
CA ILE A 160 8.47 19.19 -19.90
C ILE A 160 7.94 18.51 -21.18
N GLY A 161 6.64 18.57 -21.38
CA GLY A 161 5.99 18.03 -22.57
C GLY A 161 4.58 18.56 -22.71
N VAL A 162 3.84 18.03 -23.69
CA VAL A 162 2.44 18.40 -23.89
C VAL A 162 1.54 17.27 -23.45
N LEU A 163 0.49 17.59 -22.71
CA LEU A 163 -0.52 16.60 -22.37
C LEU A 163 -1.41 16.33 -23.59
N ALA A 164 -1.53 15.07 -24.00
CA ALA A 164 -2.40 14.63 -25.08
C ALA A 164 -3.27 13.46 -24.63
N GLN A 165 -4.15 12.99 -25.50
CA GLN A 165 -5.02 11.85 -25.26
C GLN A 165 -4.99 10.85 -26.41
N ASN A 166 -5.08 9.57 -26.06
CA ASN A 166 -5.22 8.47 -27.01
C ASN A 166 -6.21 7.43 -26.48
N ASP A 167 -7.49 7.78 -26.51
CA ASP A 167 -8.62 6.93 -26.16
C ASP A 167 -9.56 6.73 -27.37
N SER A 168 -9.61 5.50 -27.87
CA SER A 168 -10.49 5.15 -29.00
C SER A 168 -11.93 4.82 -28.55
N SER A 169 -12.18 4.65 -27.26
CA SER A 169 -13.46 4.18 -26.71
C SER A 169 -14.33 5.35 -26.27
N ASN A 170 -15.63 5.30 -26.59
CA ASN A 170 -16.59 6.29 -26.08
C ASN A 170 -17.14 5.83 -24.71
N PRO A 171 -17.30 6.74 -23.72
CA PRO A 171 -16.83 8.13 -23.72
C PRO A 171 -15.30 8.20 -23.56
N ARG A 172 -14.67 9.13 -24.27
CA ARG A 172 -13.20 9.26 -24.32
C ARG A 172 -12.70 10.02 -23.10
N THR A 173 -12.57 9.32 -21.99
CA THR A 173 -12.28 9.91 -20.68
C THR A 173 -11.03 9.31 -20.04
N SER A 174 -10.21 8.61 -20.83
CA SER A 174 -8.99 7.93 -20.38
C SER A 174 -7.85 8.16 -21.38
N GLY A 175 -6.76 7.40 -21.28
CA GLY A 175 -5.70 7.40 -22.29
C GLY A 175 -4.88 8.69 -22.38
N TYR A 176 -4.90 9.55 -21.35
CA TYR A 176 -4.03 10.72 -21.31
C TYR A 176 -2.56 10.31 -21.21
N GLU A 177 -1.72 11.02 -21.96
CA GLU A 177 -0.29 10.74 -22.07
C GLU A 177 0.52 12.03 -22.22
N LEU A 178 1.73 12.03 -21.65
CA LEU A 178 2.68 13.12 -21.81
C LEU A 178 3.49 12.90 -23.09
N TRP A 179 3.32 13.76 -24.08
CA TRP A 179 4.10 13.72 -25.30
C TRP A 179 5.41 14.48 -25.10
N VAL A 180 6.52 13.80 -25.39
CA VAL A 180 7.88 14.36 -25.29
C VAL A 180 8.63 14.05 -26.58
N SER A 181 9.27 15.06 -27.17
CA SER A 181 9.99 14.92 -28.44
C SER A 181 11.48 15.25 -28.34
N LYS A 182 11.92 16.00 -27.33
CA LYS A 182 13.33 16.43 -27.18
C LYS A 182 13.98 15.90 -25.91
N ILE A 183 15.25 15.50 -26.01
CA ILE A 183 16.04 15.10 -24.84
C ILE A 183 16.31 16.28 -23.90
N SER A 184 16.42 17.50 -24.45
CA SER A 184 16.60 18.74 -23.68
C SER A 184 15.40 19.10 -22.81
N ALA A 185 14.23 18.52 -23.07
CA ALA A 185 13.04 18.66 -22.23
C ALA A 185 13.09 17.79 -20.96
N ILE A 186 14.09 16.89 -20.88
CA ILE A 186 14.35 16.02 -19.74
C ILE A 186 15.60 16.55 -19.04
N THR A 187 15.44 17.01 -17.81
CA THR A 187 16.53 17.56 -16.99
C THR A 187 16.68 16.77 -15.70
N PRO A 188 17.89 16.71 -15.10
CA PRO A 188 18.06 16.05 -13.81
C PRO A 188 17.06 16.57 -12.76
N GLY A 189 16.45 15.63 -12.05
CA GLY A 189 15.60 15.89 -10.90
C GLY A 189 16.40 15.84 -9.61
N VAL A 190 15.67 15.95 -8.50
CA VAL A 190 16.22 15.96 -7.14
C VAL A 190 15.61 14.81 -6.36
N TYR A 191 16.46 14.02 -5.70
CA TYR A 191 15.99 13.06 -4.70
C TYR A 191 15.43 13.79 -3.47
N PRO A 192 14.30 13.34 -2.89
CA PRO A 192 13.84 13.84 -1.61
C PRO A 192 14.75 13.29 -0.50
N PRO A 193 14.66 13.88 0.71
CA PRO A 193 15.29 13.30 1.89
C PRO A 193 14.81 11.86 2.13
N THR A 194 15.70 10.98 2.59
CA THR A 194 15.34 9.62 2.99
C THR A 194 14.78 9.64 4.41
N ILE A 195 13.73 8.86 4.69
CA ILE A 195 13.17 8.66 6.03
C ILE A 195 13.27 7.17 6.35
N VAL A 196 14.09 6.81 7.33
CA VAL A 196 14.24 5.43 7.82
C VAL A 196 13.83 5.41 9.28
N PHE A 197 13.11 4.38 9.71
CA PHE A 197 12.61 4.29 11.08
C PHE A 197 12.73 2.89 11.66
N THR A 198 12.75 2.83 12.97
CA THR A 198 12.59 1.61 13.77
C THR A 198 11.61 1.89 14.90
N ASN A 199 10.68 0.98 15.12
CA ASN A 199 9.76 1.00 16.25
C ASN A 199 10.31 0.11 17.37
N TYR A 200 10.11 0.54 18.61
CA TYR A 200 10.33 -0.23 19.83
C TYR A 200 9.05 -0.25 20.66
N LEU A 201 8.50 -1.43 20.88
CA LEU A 201 7.36 -1.66 21.77
C LEU A 201 7.86 -2.03 23.16
N HIS A 202 7.35 -1.33 24.16
CA HIS A 202 7.73 -1.48 25.55
C HIS A 202 6.54 -1.91 26.41
N ASP A 203 6.85 -2.60 27.50
CA ASP A 203 5.87 -3.01 28.52
C ASP A 203 4.68 -3.77 27.94
N LEU A 204 4.93 -4.67 26.97
CA LEU A 204 3.89 -5.47 26.34
C LEU A 204 3.08 -6.21 27.41
N VAL A 205 1.78 -5.94 27.44
CA VAL A 205 0.84 -6.60 28.36
C VAL A 205 0.34 -7.91 27.77
N LEU A 206 0.45 -8.06 26.43
CA LEU A 206 0.17 -9.31 25.74
C LEU A 206 1.33 -9.65 24.79
N ALA A 207 1.97 -10.79 25.03
CA ALA A 207 3.05 -11.27 24.18
C ALA A 207 2.54 -11.70 22.79
N GLY A 208 3.42 -11.73 21.79
CA GLY A 208 3.13 -12.26 20.46
C GLY A 208 3.50 -11.31 19.33
N ASP A 209 3.58 -10.01 19.58
CA ASP A 209 4.09 -9.04 18.60
C ASP A 209 5.63 -8.90 18.68
N LEU A 210 6.25 -8.39 17.62
CA LEU A 210 7.67 -8.06 17.62
C LEU A 210 7.92 -6.74 18.35
N GLN A 211 8.69 -6.81 19.44
CA GLN A 211 9.12 -5.63 20.19
C GLN A 211 9.95 -4.65 19.36
N THR A 212 10.70 -5.11 18.36
CA THR A 212 11.43 -4.25 17.43
C THR A 212 10.97 -4.54 16.01
N ASN A 213 10.46 -3.52 15.31
CA ASN A 213 9.88 -3.71 13.98
C ASN A 213 9.95 -2.42 13.14
N VAL A 214 9.49 -2.53 11.89
CA VAL A 214 9.36 -1.40 10.94
C VAL A 214 7.93 -1.32 10.39
N TYR A 215 6.95 -1.67 11.22
CA TYR A 215 5.54 -1.64 10.83
C TYR A 215 5.01 -0.21 10.81
N GLU A 216 4.24 0.12 9.78
CA GLU A 216 3.53 1.40 9.68
C GLU A 216 2.16 1.34 10.35
N GLU A 217 1.63 0.14 10.55
CA GLU A 217 0.41 -0.11 11.31
C GLU A 217 0.73 -0.87 12.60
N LEU A 218 0.27 -0.32 13.71
CA LEU A 218 0.60 -0.76 15.06
C LEU A 218 -0.68 -0.85 15.89
N VAL A 219 -0.64 -1.75 16.89
CA VAL A 219 -1.66 -1.86 17.91
C VAL A 219 -0.98 -1.73 19.27
N LEU A 220 -1.59 -0.98 20.18
CA LEU A 220 -1.12 -0.83 21.56
C LEU A 220 -2.28 -1.05 22.52
N ARG A 221 -2.09 -1.90 23.52
CA ARG A 221 -3.03 -2.05 24.62
C ARG A 221 -2.72 -1.03 25.72
N PRO A 222 -3.72 -0.57 26.48
CA PRO A 222 -3.48 0.28 27.65
C PRO A 222 -2.41 -0.30 28.57
N GLY A 223 -1.40 0.50 28.89
CA GLY A 223 -0.20 0.10 29.64
C GLY A 223 1.05 -0.04 28.76
N GLU A 224 0.89 -0.42 27.49
CA GLU A 224 2.00 -0.56 26.53
C GLU A 224 2.48 0.80 26.04
N ALA A 225 3.73 0.85 25.57
CA ALA A 225 4.31 2.05 24.97
C ALA A 225 5.03 1.75 23.65
N LEU A 226 5.09 2.78 22.81
CA LEU A 226 5.76 2.80 21.52
C LEU A 226 6.79 3.93 21.52
N GLU A 227 8.03 3.58 21.15
CA GLU A 227 9.06 4.52 20.74
C GLU A 227 9.32 4.35 19.24
N ILE A 228 9.26 5.44 18.46
CA ILE A 228 9.66 5.45 17.05
C ILE A 228 10.94 6.27 16.94
N ILE A 229 12.02 5.64 16.50
CA ILE A 229 13.26 6.33 16.18
C ILE A 229 13.34 6.48 14.66
N VAL A 230 13.32 7.74 14.20
CA VAL A 230 13.39 8.09 12.79
C VAL A 230 14.70 8.82 12.49
N LYS A 231 15.42 8.34 11.47
CA LYS A 231 16.58 9.01 10.89
C LYS A 231 16.20 9.58 9.54
N VAL A 232 16.50 10.85 9.35
CA VAL A 232 16.23 11.58 8.10
C VAL A 232 17.54 12.09 7.53
N GLN A 233 17.78 11.84 6.24
CA GLN A 233 19.01 12.27 5.57
C GLN A 233 18.76 12.64 4.10
N ASP A 234 19.22 13.82 3.67
CA ASP A 234 19.30 14.15 2.24
C ASP A 234 20.49 13.43 1.57
N PRO A 235 20.26 12.66 0.50
CA PRO A 235 21.31 11.89 -0.16
C PRO A 235 22.38 12.75 -0.84
N GLU A 236 22.10 14.01 -1.12
CA GLU A 236 23.03 14.97 -1.74
C GLU A 236 23.52 16.03 -0.75
N GLN A 237 23.33 15.79 0.56
CA GLN A 237 23.78 16.66 1.65
C GLN A 237 23.21 18.09 1.61
N ARG A 238 22.02 18.27 1.04
CA ARG A 238 21.28 19.55 1.09
C ARG A 238 20.62 19.76 2.45
N SER A 239 20.30 21.02 2.76
CA SER A 239 19.53 21.37 3.95
C SER A 239 18.16 20.69 3.94
N VAL A 240 17.76 20.11 5.07
CA VAL A 240 16.44 19.48 5.27
C VAL A 240 15.65 20.24 6.32
N ASN A 241 14.40 20.56 5.99
CA ASN A 241 13.38 21.01 6.92
C ASN A 241 12.53 19.80 7.31
N LEU A 242 12.51 19.49 8.60
CA LEU A 242 11.72 18.39 9.15
C LEU A 242 10.49 18.95 9.87
N ALA A 243 9.31 18.39 9.57
CA ALA A 243 8.06 18.81 10.17
C ALA A 243 7.14 17.62 10.43
N ALA A 244 6.26 17.74 11.42
CA ALA A 244 5.10 16.87 11.61
C ALA A 244 3.82 17.69 11.51
N ASP A 245 2.68 17.03 11.28
CA ASP A 245 1.38 17.71 11.28
C ASP A 245 0.95 18.03 12.72
N LEU A 246 1.35 19.18 13.24
CA LEU A 246 1.14 19.59 14.63
C LEU A 246 -0.31 19.97 14.97
N GLU A 247 -1.20 20.08 13.99
CA GLU A 247 -2.63 20.25 14.23
C GLU A 247 -3.22 18.99 14.89
N ASN A 248 -2.62 17.83 14.61
CA ASN A 248 -2.87 16.62 15.37
C ASN A 248 -2.11 16.67 16.70
N ARG A 249 -2.85 16.66 17.82
CA ARG A 249 -2.26 16.67 19.17
C ARG A 249 -1.29 15.53 19.43
N GLU A 250 -1.50 14.39 18.78
CA GLU A 250 -0.60 13.24 18.92
C GLU A 250 0.79 13.56 18.35
N ASN A 251 0.86 14.30 17.24
CA ASN A 251 2.13 14.73 16.65
C ASN A 251 2.89 15.79 17.48
N GLN A 252 2.32 16.29 18.58
CA GLN A 252 3.04 17.20 19.49
C GLN A 252 4.08 16.46 20.36
N GLN A 253 4.07 15.13 20.35
CA GLN A 253 4.98 14.29 21.14
C GLN A 253 6.34 14.05 20.46
N TRP A 254 6.52 14.49 19.21
CA TRP A 254 7.81 14.37 18.52
C TRP A 254 8.89 15.23 19.17
N ASN A 255 10.05 14.62 19.41
CA ASN A 255 11.28 15.31 19.75
C ASN A 255 12.22 15.31 18.55
N PHE A 256 12.55 16.49 18.03
CA PHE A 256 13.41 16.67 16.87
C PHE A 256 14.80 17.14 17.28
N GLN A 257 15.83 16.38 16.88
CA GLN A 257 17.21 16.73 17.06
C GLN A 257 17.87 16.91 15.69
N LYS A 258 18.31 18.14 15.41
CA LYS A 258 19.13 18.44 14.24
C LYS A 258 20.55 17.92 14.46
N ILE A 259 21.02 17.01 13.60
CA ILE A 259 22.37 16.45 13.66
C ILE A 259 23.32 17.28 12.78
N SER A 260 22.85 17.65 11.58
CA SER A 260 23.51 18.57 10.66
C SER A 260 22.45 19.32 9.84
N ASP A 261 22.85 20.15 8.87
CA ASP A 261 21.87 20.78 7.97
C ASP A 261 21.12 19.74 7.12
N SER A 262 21.75 18.62 6.78
CA SER A 262 21.19 17.57 5.93
C SER A 262 20.65 16.35 6.67
N GLU A 263 20.78 16.32 8.01
CA GLU A 263 20.47 15.15 8.82
C GLU A 263 19.72 15.49 10.10
N TRP A 264 18.67 14.73 10.37
CA TRP A 264 17.84 14.84 11.56
C TRP A 264 17.58 13.48 12.22
N LEU A 265 17.46 13.52 13.54
CA LEU A 265 16.91 12.44 14.34
C LEU A 265 15.56 12.91 14.89
N ALA A 266 14.50 12.13 14.70
CA ALA A 266 13.20 12.37 15.32
C ALA A 266 12.84 11.18 16.19
N ILE A 267 12.41 11.45 17.42
CA ILE A 267 11.98 10.43 18.37
C ILE A 267 10.54 10.72 18.76
N TYR A 268 9.67 9.74 18.58
CA TYR A 268 8.30 9.77 19.07
C TYR A 268 8.17 8.80 20.23
N TYR A 269 7.50 9.20 21.30
CA TYR A 269 7.19 8.29 22.41
C TYR A 269 5.72 8.45 22.80
N PHE A 270 5.00 7.34 22.83
CA PHE A 270 3.60 7.29 23.24
C PHE A 270 3.35 6.12 24.17
N ARG A 271 2.59 6.35 25.24
CA ARG A 271 2.09 5.30 26.14
C ARG A 271 0.58 5.26 26.07
N ALA A 272 0.03 4.11 25.70
CA ALA A 272 -1.40 3.93 25.62
C ALA A 272 -2.02 3.91 27.02
N GLY A 273 -3.03 4.75 27.24
CA GLY A 273 -3.84 4.79 28.46
C GLY A 273 -5.27 4.31 28.20
N GLN A 274 -6.04 4.08 29.26
CA GLN A 274 -7.47 3.70 29.14
C GLN A 274 -8.31 4.77 28.43
N ASP A 275 -7.90 6.03 28.52
CA ASP A 275 -8.53 7.17 27.84
C ASP A 275 -8.32 7.15 26.31
N HIS A 276 -7.40 6.32 25.81
CA HIS A 276 -7.13 6.15 24.39
C HIS A 276 -7.91 5.01 23.74
N GLU A 277 -8.59 4.17 24.52
CA GLU A 277 -9.36 3.02 24.01
C GLU A 277 -10.33 3.40 22.87
N GLY A 278 -10.32 2.60 21.81
CA GLY A 278 -11.09 2.81 20.58
C GLY A 278 -10.56 3.91 19.65
N ARG A 279 -9.43 4.56 19.98
CA ARG A 279 -8.86 5.62 19.14
C ARG A 279 -7.83 5.08 18.15
N ARG A 280 -7.81 5.70 16.97
CA ARG A 280 -6.76 5.56 15.96
C ARG A 280 -5.95 6.85 15.92
N LEU A 281 -4.65 6.74 16.18
CA LEU A 281 -3.69 7.84 16.10
C LEU A 281 -2.98 7.75 14.74
N ASN A 282 -3.05 8.83 13.96
CA ASN A 282 -2.38 8.90 12.67
C ASN A 282 -1.21 9.87 12.77
N LEU A 283 0.01 9.34 12.74
CA LEU A 283 1.24 10.13 12.79
C LEU A 283 1.72 10.40 11.38
N LYS A 284 2.24 11.61 11.16
CA LYS A 284 2.82 12.00 9.87
C LYS A 284 4.09 12.81 10.07
N LEU A 285 5.10 12.48 9.29
CA LEU A 285 6.38 13.18 9.25
C LEU A 285 6.73 13.54 7.80
N TYR A 286 7.17 14.79 7.62
CA TYR A 286 7.56 15.39 6.35
C TYR A 286 9.01 15.84 6.41
N ALA A 287 9.81 15.42 5.42
CA ALA A 287 11.17 15.89 5.24
C ALA A 287 11.30 16.58 3.88
N ASP A 288 11.64 17.86 3.89
CA ASP A 288 11.69 18.72 2.71
C ASP A 288 13.09 19.30 2.51
N ASN A 289 13.71 19.12 1.35
CA ASN A 289 15.00 19.73 1.01
C ASN A 289 14.89 21.04 0.18
N GLY A 290 13.67 21.58 0.04
CA GLY A 290 13.34 22.75 -0.78
C GLY A 290 13.07 22.45 -2.25
N TYR A 291 13.31 21.21 -2.69
CA TYR A 291 13.11 20.76 -4.08
C TYR A 291 12.21 19.52 -4.19
N ALA A 292 12.20 18.67 -3.17
CA ALA A 292 11.41 17.46 -3.07
C ALA A 292 11.12 17.12 -1.61
N ILE A 293 9.98 16.47 -1.37
CA ILE A 293 9.47 16.12 -0.04
C ILE A 293 9.31 14.60 0.06
N SER A 294 9.76 14.03 1.17
CA SER A 294 9.38 12.69 1.61
C SER A 294 8.34 12.77 2.72
N GLU A 295 7.33 11.90 2.65
CA GLU A 295 6.31 11.73 3.68
C GLU A 295 6.41 10.32 4.26
N LYS A 296 6.24 10.21 5.59
CA LYS A 296 6.05 8.94 6.27
C LYS A 296 4.86 9.01 7.21
N SER A 297 4.04 7.96 7.22
CA SER A 297 2.84 7.88 8.06
C SER A 297 2.84 6.61 8.89
N TRP A 298 2.24 6.70 10.09
CA TRP A 298 1.95 5.55 10.95
C TRP A 298 0.49 5.60 11.43
N SER A 299 -0.12 4.44 11.59
CA SER A 299 -1.45 4.27 12.18
C SER A 299 -1.34 3.40 13.43
N ILE A 300 -1.68 3.95 14.58
CA ILE A 300 -1.64 3.25 15.87
C ILE A 300 -3.07 3.14 16.39
N TYR A 301 -3.55 1.92 16.56
CA TYR A 301 -4.86 1.66 17.15
C TYR A 301 -4.74 1.22 18.60
N VAL A 302 -5.57 1.80 19.48
CA VAL A 302 -5.72 1.32 20.86
C VAL A 302 -7.06 0.60 20.96
N PRO A 303 -7.10 -0.74 21.07
CA PRO A 303 -8.36 -1.48 21.07
C PRO A 303 -9.24 -1.10 22.25
N THR A 304 -10.55 -1.10 22.04
CA THR A 304 -11.54 -0.94 23.12
C THR A 304 -11.41 -2.03 24.17
N LYS A 305 -11.90 -1.80 25.40
CA LYS A 305 -11.92 -2.83 26.44
C LYS A 305 -12.53 -4.17 26.00
N LEU A 306 -13.57 -4.14 25.16
CA LEU A 306 -14.18 -5.37 24.62
C LEU A 306 -13.24 -6.07 23.63
N GLU A 307 -12.60 -5.33 22.73
CA GLU A 307 -11.66 -5.90 21.77
C GLU A 307 -10.40 -6.46 22.44
N GLN A 308 -9.92 -5.80 23.50
CA GLN A 308 -8.79 -6.29 24.30
C GLN A 308 -9.08 -7.67 24.92
N SER A 309 -10.35 -8.00 25.19
CA SER A 309 -10.73 -9.30 25.73
C SER A 309 -10.69 -10.44 24.72
N ILE A 310 -10.56 -10.15 23.43
CA ILE A 310 -10.43 -11.18 22.40
C ILE A 310 -8.95 -11.54 22.24
N ILE A 311 -8.63 -12.81 22.44
CA ILE A 311 -7.27 -13.34 22.48
C ILE A 311 -7.12 -14.50 21.51
N ILE A 312 -6.06 -14.51 20.69
CA ILE A 312 -5.58 -15.73 20.04
C ILE A 312 -4.79 -16.51 21.09
N ASN A 313 -5.27 -17.69 21.48
CA ASN A 313 -4.69 -18.46 22.59
C ASN A 313 -3.86 -19.65 22.13
N GLU A 314 -4.33 -20.39 21.12
CA GLU A 314 -3.63 -21.54 20.54
C GLU A 314 -3.68 -21.47 19.01
N PHE A 315 -2.64 -21.97 18.34
CA PHE A 315 -2.71 -22.25 16.90
C PHE A 315 -1.78 -23.40 16.50
N LEU A 316 -2.13 -24.08 15.40
CA LEU A 316 -1.32 -25.13 14.78
C LEU A 316 -1.10 -24.83 13.30
N ALA A 317 0.17 -24.62 12.92
CA ALA A 317 0.58 -24.30 11.55
C ALA A 317 1.10 -25.51 10.76
N ASN A 318 1.34 -26.64 11.42
CA ASN A 318 1.99 -27.80 10.80
C ASN A 318 1.31 -29.13 11.19
N PRO A 319 0.00 -29.28 10.94
CA PRO A 319 -0.70 -30.54 11.14
C PRO A 319 -0.06 -31.66 10.29
N THR A 320 -0.18 -32.90 10.76
CA THR A 320 0.56 -34.03 10.21
C THR A 320 -0.35 -35.14 9.67
N SER A 321 0.12 -35.81 8.61
CA SER A 321 -0.48 -37.05 8.10
C SER A 321 0.06 -38.31 8.79
N ASN A 322 1.09 -38.18 9.65
CA ASN A 322 1.67 -39.31 10.36
C ASN A 322 0.75 -39.75 11.52
N SER A 323 0.05 -40.87 11.33
CA SER A 323 -0.88 -41.43 12.34
C SER A 323 -0.24 -41.84 13.66
N SER A 324 1.08 -41.90 13.74
CA SER A 324 1.82 -42.20 14.98
C SER A 324 2.24 -40.95 15.76
N ALA A 325 2.03 -39.76 15.20
CA ALA A 325 2.37 -38.50 15.87
C ALA A 325 1.30 -38.13 16.91
N VAL A 326 1.73 -37.51 18.01
CA VAL A 326 0.84 -37.16 19.14
C VAL A 326 -0.19 -36.06 18.82
N HIS A 327 0.06 -35.24 17.79
CA HIS A 327 -0.85 -34.19 17.30
C HIS A 327 -1.56 -34.62 16.00
N TYR A 328 -1.59 -35.91 15.69
CA TYR A 328 -2.35 -36.42 14.55
C TYR A 328 -3.86 -36.24 14.77
N ASN A 329 -4.58 -35.83 13.73
CA ASN A 329 -6.02 -35.55 13.79
C ASN A 329 -6.38 -34.55 14.91
N PRO A 330 -5.77 -33.35 14.92
CA PRO A 330 -5.86 -32.41 16.04
C PRO A 330 -7.27 -31.89 16.29
N LEU A 331 -8.15 -31.97 15.28
CA LEU A 331 -9.55 -31.55 15.32
C LEU A 331 -10.53 -32.71 15.62
N HIS A 332 -10.00 -33.87 16.06
CA HIS A 332 -10.75 -35.06 16.47
C HIS A 332 -11.78 -35.57 15.45
N ARG A 333 -11.52 -35.38 14.15
CA ARG A 333 -12.45 -35.81 13.10
C ARG A 333 -12.66 -37.32 13.18
N LYS A 334 -13.93 -37.76 13.09
CA LYS A 334 -14.26 -39.19 13.02
C LYS A 334 -13.53 -39.92 11.89
N THR A 335 -13.37 -39.23 10.76
CA THR A 335 -12.51 -39.65 9.66
C THR A 335 -11.43 -38.59 9.50
N PRO A 336 -10.15 -38.90 9.80
CA PRO A 336 -9.06 -37.95 9.66
C PRO A 336 -8.99 -37.36 8.25
N SER A 337 -8.53 -36.11 8.15
CA SER A 337 -8.36 -35.48 6.85
C SER A 337 -7.33 -36.23 5.99
N SER A 338 -7.59 -36.31 4.68
CA SER A 338 -6.61 -36.75 3.68
C SER A 338 -5.61 -35.66 3.28
N ASN A 339 -5.87 -34.41 3.66
CA ASN A 339 -5.03 -33.23 3.41
C ASN A 339 -4.91 -32.37 4.67
N PRO A 340 -4.32 -32.89 5.77
CA PRO A 340 -4.27 -32.20 7.04
C PRO A 340 -3.55 -30.84 6.95
N SER A 341 -2.54 -30.69 6.07
CA SER A 341 -1.85 -29.41 5.84
C SER A 341 -2.74 -28.27 5.36
N VAL A 342 -3.95 -28.55 4.88
CA VAL A 342 -4.93 -27.52 4.52
C VAL A 342 -6.13 -27.54 5.45
N ASP A 343 -6.57 -28.72 5.91
CA ASP A 343 -7.87 -28.88 6.58
C ASP A 343 -7.77 -28.85 8.12
N ASP A 344 -6.57 -29.11 8.66
CA ASP A 344 -6.35 -29.32 10.10
C ASP A 344 -5.44 -28.26 10.74
N GLU A 345 -5.04 -27.24 9.98
CA GLU A 345 -4.52 -26.00 10.58
C GLU A 345 -5.64 -25.36 11.41
N PHE A 346 -5.28 -24.70 12.52
CA PHE A 346 -6.28 -23.97 13.28
C PHE A 346 -5.72 -22.77 14.02
N ILE A 347 -6.62 -21.85 14.36
CA ILE A 347 -6.41 -20.71 15.26
C ILE A 347 -7.58 -20.70 16.25
N GLU A 348 -7.25 -20.76 17.53
CA GLU A 348 -8.21 -20.62 18.63
C GLU A 348 -8.30 -19.16 19.08
N ILE A 349 -9.53 -18.65 19.11
CA ILE A 349 -9.85 -17.31 19.59
C ILE A 349 -10.73 -17.44 20.83
N VAL A 350 -10.32 -16.79 21.93
CA VAL A 350 -11.01 -16.84 23.22
C VAL A 350 -11.44 -15.44 23.62
N ASN A 351 -12.66 -15.31 24.15
CA ASN A 351 -13.08 -14.11 24.87
C ASN A 351 -12.70 -14.25 26.35
N SER A 352 -11.59 -13.64 26.76
CA SER A 352 -11.13 -13.63 28.16
C SER A 352 -11.92 -12.68 29.07
N GLY A 353 -12.87 -11.93 28.51
CA GLY A 353 -13.64 -10.91 29.20
C GLY A 353 -14.86 -11.47 29.93
N ASN A 354 -15.60 -10.55 30.54
CA ASN A 354 -16.85 -10.82 31.26
C ASN A 354 -18.09 -10.33 30.48
N SER A 355 -17.96 -10.04 29.18
CA SER A 355 -19.06 -9.52 28.34
C SER A 355 -19.02 -10.15 26.95
N PRO A 356 -20.18 -10.45 26.34
CA PRO A 356 -20.23 -11.02 25.00
C PRO A 356 -19.68 -10.02 23.97
N VAL A 357 -18.99 -10.53 22.95
CA VAL A 357 -18.44 -9.73 21.85
C VAL A 357 -18.99 -10.25 20.53
N ASP A 358 -19.59 -9.35 19.75
CA ASP A 358 -20.01 -9.67 18.37
C ASP A 358 -18.81 -9.53 17.44
N LEU A 359 -18.45 -10.62 16.78
CA LEU A 359 -17.33 -10.70 15.85
C LEU A 359 -17.76 -10.40 14.41
N LEU A 360 -18.97 -9.91 14.15
CA LEU A 360 -19.42 -9.54 12.80
C LEU A 360 -18.35 -8.74 12.04
N ASN A 361 -18.01 -9.22 10.85
CA ASN A 361 -17.02 -8.65 9.93
C ASN A 361 -15.57 -8.63 10.44
N TRP A 362 -15.28 -9.17 11.64
CA TRP A 362 -13.90 -9.36 12.08
C TRP A 362 -13.19 -10.32 11.12
N THR A 363 -11.90 -10.08 10.92
CA THR A 363 -11.10 -10.88 9.99
C THR A 363 -9.85 -11.43 10.63
N VAL A 364 -9.48 -12.62 10.20
CA VAL A 364 -8.12 -13.15 10.35
C VAL A 364 -7.43 -13.11 8.99
N SER A 365 -6.23 -12.53 8.96
CA SER A 365 -5.42 -12.38 7.75
C SER A 365 -3.97 -12.72 8.04
N ASP A 366 -3.24 -13.14 7.00
CA ASP A 366 -1.78 -13.21 7.04
C ASP A 366 -1.16 -11.89 6.53
N ALA A 367 0.11 -11.91 6.11
CA ALA A 367 0.77 -10.76 5.51
C ALA A 367 0.31 -10.44 4.07
N GLN A 368 -0.39 -11.34 3.39
CA GLN A 368 -0.76 -11.24 1.97
C GLN A 368 -2.25 -10.96 1.75
N GLN A 369 -3.14 -11.58 2.53
CA GLN A 369 -4.57 -11.53 2.31
C GLN A 369 -5.41 -11.91 3.55
N VAL A 370 -6.69 -11.58 3.50
CA VAL A 370 -7.69 -12.11 4.44
C VAL A 370 -7.89 -13.60 4.19
N ARG A 371 -7.88 -14.39 5.27
CA ARG A 371 -8.07 -15.85 5.26
C ARG A 371 -9.44 -16.26 5.78
N PHE A 372 -9.98 -15.48 6.72
CA PHE A 372 -11.29 -15.72 7.28
C PHE A 372 -12.00 -14.40 7.61
N ARG A 373 -13.33 -14.39 7.43
CA ARG A 373 -14.22 -13.32 7.90
C ARG A 373 -15.43 -13.92 8.59
N PHE A 374 -15.77 -13.40 9.77
CA PHE A 374 -17.01 -13.75 10.47
C PHE A 374 -18.23 -13.13 9.77
N GLU A 375 -18.93 -13.95 8.99
CA GLU A 375 -20.23 -13.62 8.38
C GLU A 375 -21.13 -14.87 8.37
N PRO A 376 -22.38 -14.80 8.86
CA PRO A 376 -23.05 -13.65 9.50
C PRO A 376 -22.49 -13.35 10.91
N SER A 377 -23.18 -12.48 11.67
CA SER A 377 -22.82 -12.15 13.06
C SER A 377 -22.63 -13.40 13.91
N PHE A 378 -21.58 -13.40 14.72
CA PHE A 378 -21.26 -14.45 15.69
C PHE A 378 -20.89 -13.80 17.02
N ILE A 379 -21.69 -14.10 18.05
CA ILE A 379 -21.49 -13.55 19.39
C ILE A 379 -20.67 -14.54 20.20
N LEU A 380 -19.40 -14.21 20.45
CA LEU A 380 -18.52 -14.99 21.32
C LEU A 380 -18.81 -14.65 22.78
N GLN A 381 -19.39 -15.61 23.50
CA GLN A 381 -19.76 -15.45 24.90
C GLN A 381 -18.52 -15.25 25.79
N PRO A 382 -18.67 -14.59 26.96
CA PRO A 382 -17.59 -14.47 27.93
C PRO A 382 -16.98 -15.84 28.26
N ARG A 383 -15.65 -15.93 28.30
CA ARG A 383 -14.88 -17.14 28.66
C ARG A 383 -15.15 -18.35 27.76
N HIS A 384 -15.60 -18.11 26.53
CA HIS A 384 -15.76 -19.14 25.52
C HIS A 384 -14.71 -18.99 24.41
N ALA A 385 -14.40 -20.11 23.78
CA ALA A 385 -13.54 -20.18 22.61
C ALA A 385 -14.36 -20.38 21.32
N VAL A 386 -13.76 -19.98 20.21
CA VAL A 386 -14.15 -20.36 18.86
C VAL A 386 -12.89 -20.78 18.10
N VAL A 387 -12.98 -21.87 17.34
CA VAL A 387 -11.85 -22.38 16.58
C VAL A 387 -12.04 -22.08 15.10
N LEU A 388 -11.10 -21.34 14.51
CA LEU A 388 -10.99 -21.21 13.07
C LEU A 388 -10.14 -22.36 12.55
N ILE A 389 -10.64 -23.08 11.56
CA ILE A 389 -9.96 -24.24 10.99
C ILE A 389 -9.56 -23.98 9.53
N GLY A 390 -8.57 -24.73 9.08
CA GLY A 390 -8.16 -24.83 7.70
C GLY A 390 -9.30 -25.25 6.76
N GLY A 391 -9.11 -25.02 5.46
CA GLY A 391 -10.13 -25.12 4.42
C GLY A 391 -11.02 -26.37 4.52
N TYR A 392 -12.34 -26.18 4.38
CA TYR A 392 -13.30 -27.28 4.59
C TYR A 392 -13.38 -28.20 3.37
N ASN A 393 -13.10 -29.49 3.57
CA ASN A 393 -13.61 -30.55 2.72
C ASN A 393 -14.95 -31.06 3.30
N SER A 394 -15.99 -31.19 2.46
CA SER A 394 -17.37 -31.52 2.91
C SER A 394 -17.57 -32.89 3.55
N ASN A 395 -16.51 -33.69 3.64
CA ASN A 395 -16.60 -35.10 3.99
C ASN A 395 -16.03 -35.42 5.36
N THR A 396 -15.41 -34.44 6.04
CA THR A 396 -14.88 -34.60 7.39
C THR A 396 -15.32 -33.42 8.26
N ILE A 397 -15.85 -33.70 9.44
CA ILE A 397 -16.36 -32.69 10.38
C ILE A 397 -15.51 -32.77 11.66
N PRO A 398 -14.95 -31.65 12.16
CA PRO A 398 -14.32 -31.59 13.48
C PRO A 398 -15.25 -32.06 14.59
N ASP A 399 -14.70 -32.74 15.59
CA ASP A 399 -15.41 -33.13 16.80
C ASP A 399 -14.91 -32.27 17.96
N LEU A 400 -15.37 -31.02 17.99
CA LEU A 400 -15.00 -30.01 19.00
C LEU A 400 -16.22 -29.69 19.87
N THR A 401 -15.98 -29.38 21.14
CA THR A 401 -17.02 -28.98 22.09
C THR A 401 -17.43 -27.51 21.96
N VAL A 402 -16.69 -26.73 21.18
CA VAL A 402 -16.92 -25.31 20.91
C VAL A 402 -17.29 -25.05 19.45
N PRO A 403 -17.91 -23.90 19.13
CA PRO A 403 -18.14 -23.50 17.76
C PRO A 403 -16.84 -23.45 16.95
N PHE A 404 -16.91 -23.86 15.68
CA PHE A 404 -15.80 -23.73 14.75
C PHE A 404 -16.26 -23.22 13.38
N PHE A 405 -15.36 -22.55 12.69
CA PHE A 405 -15.59 -22.04 11.34
C PHE A 405 -14.39 -22.35 10.45
N ALA A 406 -14.66 -22.79 9.22
CA ALA A 406 -13.60 -22.96 8.25
C ALA A 406 -13.22 -21.63 7.60
N ALA A 407 -11.93 -21.48 7.29
CA ALA A 407 -11.44 -20.43 6.41
C ALA A 407 -12.32 -20.32 5.16
N ASN A 408 -12.83 -19.12 4.88
CA ASN A 408 -13.88 -18.86 3.89
C ASN A 408 -13.46 -17.85 2.82
N VAL A 409 -12.18 -17.49 2.77
CA VAL A 409 -11.60 -16.61 1.75
C VAL A 409 -10.46 -17.32 1.03
N GLY A 410 -10.57 -17.43 -0.30
CA GLY A 410 -9.60 -18.15 -1.12
C GLY A 410 -9.68 -19.68 -0.96
N SER A 411 -8.83 -20.40 -1.69
CA SER A 411 -8.78 -21.87 -1.68
C SER A 411 -7.67 -22.46 -0.79
N GLY A 412 -6.85 -21.61 -0.16
CA GLY A 412 -5.67 -22.02 0.59
C GLY A 412 -5.92 -22.38 2.06
N GLY A 413 -7.15 -22.28 2.56
CA GLY A 413 -7.43 -22.41 3.98
C GLY A 413 -6.82 -21.26 4.80
N LEU A 414 -6.39 -21.55 6.03
CA LEU A 414 -5.66 -20.59 6.86
C LEU A 414 -4.26 -20.33 6.31
N SER A 415 -3.60 -21.36 5.75
CA SER A 415 -2.31 -21.29 5.06
C SER A 415 -1.22 -20.72 5.97
N LEU A 416 -1.16 -21.21 7.20
CA LEU A 416 -0.18 -20.79 8.20
C LEU A 416 1.21 -21.30 7.80
N ASN A 417 2.14 -20.40 7.48
CA ASN A 417 3.45 -20.84 7.03
C ASN A 417 4.22 -21.60 8.12
N ASN A 418 4.89 -22.67 7.70
CA ASN A 418 5.74 -23.51 8.55
C ASN A 418 7.25 -23.27 8.33
N THR A 419 7.59 -22.31 7.47
CA THR A 419 8.96 -21.87 7.15
C THR A 419 9.09 -20.37 7.27
N GLY A 420 10.24 -19.87 7.73
CA GLY A 420 10.47 -18.43 7.84
C GLY A 420 9.62 -17.78 8.93
N THR A 421 9.36 -16.47 8.79
CA THR A 421 8.52 -15.69 9.72
C THR A 421 7.12 -15.52 9.13
N GLU A 422 6.11 -15.76 9.95
CA GLU A 422 4.69 -15.59 9.63
C GLU A 422 4.03 -14.61 10.59
N ILE A 423 2.98 -13.94 10.13
CA ILE A 423 2.19 -13.00 10.90
C ILE A 423 0.71 -13.38 10.80
N ILE A 424 0.04 -13.49 11.95
CA ILE A 424 -1.42 -13.59 12.06
C ILE A 424 -1.94 -12.24 12.55
N HIS A 425 -2.80 -11.61 11.76
CA HIS A 425 -3.51 -10.39 12.14
C HIS A 425 -4.96 -10.71 12.47
N LEU A 426 -5.44 -10.20 13.61
CA LEU A 426 -6.86 -10.14 13.95
C LEU A 426 -7.33 -8.69 13.85
N ARG A 427 -8.34 -8.45 13.02
CA ARG A 427 -8.95 -7.11 12.83
C ARG A 427 -10.42 -7.10 13.22
N ASN A 428 -10.87 -5.97 13.76
CA ASN A 428 -12.28 -5.76 14.06
C ASN A 428 -13.10 -5.54 12.78
N GLY A 429 -14.43 -5.40 12.93
CA GLY A 429 -15.35 -5.13 11.81
C GLY A 429 -15.12 -3.80 11.09
N ASN A 430 -14.36 -2.85 11.66
CA ASN A 430 -13.97 -1.59 11.04
C ASN A 430 -12.61 -1.67 10.30
N GLY A 431 -11.94 -2.82 10.37
CA GLY A 431 -10.63 -3.07 9.79
C GLY A 431 -9.44 -2.65 10.66
N ASP A 432 -9.65 -2.17 11.88
CA ASP A 432 -8.57 -1.86 12.82
C ASP A 432 -7.84 -3.12 13.29
N LEU A 433 -6.52 -3.06 13.37
CA LEU A 433 -5.69 -4.12 13.93
C LEU A 433 -5.91 -4.22 15.45
N VAL A 434 -6.53 -5.31 15.91
CA VAL A 434 -6.79 -5.58 17.33
C VAL A 434 -5.67 -6.41 17.97
N MET A 435 -5.08 -7.30 17.19
CA MET A 435 -3.98 -8.15 17.65
C MET A 435 -3.10 -8.58 16.47
N ARG A 436 -1.80 -8.64 16.73
CA ARG A 436 -0.82 -9.27 15.84
C ARG A 436 -0.07 -10.36 16.60
N VAL A 437 0.08 -11.51 15.96
CA VAL A 437 0.94 -12.61 16.40
C VAL A 437 1.99 -12.82 15.34
N VAL A 438 3.26 -12.78 15.72
CA VAL A 438 4.40 -13.07 14.86
C VAL A 438 5.09 -14.31 15.39
N TYR A 439 5.26 -15.30 14.52
CA TYR A 439 5.98 -16.53 14.86
C TYR A 439 6.95 -16.90 13.74
N SER A 440 7.92 -17.75 14.05
CA SER A 440 8.81 -18.32 13.04
C SER A 440 8.80 -19.83 13.10
N ASP A 441 9.27 -20.46 12.04
CA ASP A 441 9.61 -21.89 11.99
C ASP A 441 10.45 -22.38 13.18
N LYS A 442 11.31 -21.53 13.74
CA LYS A 442 12.09 -21.84 14.96
C LYS A 442 11.24 -21.98 16.23
N LEU A 443 10.07 -21.34 16.28
CA LEU A 443 9.14 -21.44 17.40
C LEU A 443 8.22 -22.66 17.23
N LEU A 444 7.93 -23.04 15.98
CA LEU A 444 7.08 -24.19 15.69
C LEU A 444 7.67 -25.50 16.21
N SER A 445 6.78 -26.36 16.67
CA SER A 445 7.09 -27.70 17.14
C SER A 445 6.76 -28.73 16.07
N SER A 446 7.61 -29.74 15.88
CA SER A 446 7.25 -30.88 15.01
C SER A 446 6.25 -31.85 15.64
N ASN A 447 5.81 -31.60 16.88
CA ASN A 447 4.97 -32.51 17.64
C ASN A 447 3.72 -31.89 18.28
N SER A 448 3.49 -30.59 18.18
CA SER A 448 2.42 -29.89 18.92
C SER A 448 2.09 -28.51 18.35
N SER A 449 0.97 -27.96 18.80
CA SER A 449 0.59 -26.56 18.59
C SER A 449 1.46 -25.59 19.40
N LEU A 450 1.28 -24.30 19.11
CA LEU A 450 1.72 -23.22 19.97
C LEU A 450 0.53 -22.72 20.80
N THR A 451 0.72 -22.64 22.11
CA THR A 451 -0.28 -22.10 23.05
C THR A 451 0.31 -21.05 23.95
N ARG A 452 -0.50 -20.12 24.45
CA ARG A 452 -0.06 -19.16 25.46
C ARG A 452 0.15 -19.87 26.79
N VAL A 453 1.28 -19.59 27.43
CA VAL A 453 1.59 -20.13 28.76
C VAL A 453 2.05 -19.00 29.68
N PRO A 454 1.28 -18.65 30.73
CA PRO A 454 -0.08 -19.12 31.02
C PRO A 454 -1.10 -18.77 29.92
N ASP A 455 -2.22 -19.49 29.88
CA ASP A 455 -3.32 -19.19 28.95
C ASP A 455 -3.71 -17.70 29.00
N LEU A 456 -4.16 -17.19 27.85
CA LEU A 456 -4.71 -15.85 27.63
C LEU A 456 -3.73 -14.67 27.82
N THR A 457 -2.63 -14.86 28.54
CA THR A 457 -1.74 -13.76 28.98
C THR A 457 -0.29 -13.99 28.58
N GLY A 458 0.17 -15.24 28.63
CA GLY A 458 1.55 -15.63 28.41
C GLY A 458 2.02 -15.56 26.95
N ALA A 459 3.31 -15.81 26.77
CA ALA A 459 3.91 -15.96 25.45
C ALA A 459 3.56 -17.31 24.81
N PHE A 460 3.58 -17.37 23.48
CA PHE A 460 3.40 -18.62 22.76
C PHE A 460 4.57 -19.56 23.02
N SER A 461 4.26 -20.78 23.43
CA SER A 461 5.20 -21.83 23.75
C SER A 461 4.73 -23.17 23.19
N ASN A 462 5.65 -24.12 23.08
CA ASN A 462 5.35 -25.48 22.66
C ASN A 462 4.33 -26.14 23.61
N HIS A 463 3.15 -26.46 23.10
CA HIS A 463 2.05 -26.96 23.92
C HIS A 463 2.43 -28.23 24.69
N LEU A 464 3.05 -29.21 24.00
CA LEU A 464 3.41 -30.50 24.60
C LEU A 464 4.45 -30.35 25.70
N GLN A 465 5.46 -29.52 25.47
CA GLN A 465 6.52 -29.28 26.45
C GLN A 465 5.96 -28.63 27.72
N CYS A 466 5.04 -27.69 27.59
CA CYS A 466 4.59 -26.92 28.74
C CYS A 466 3.49 -27.63 29.55
N THR A 467 2.66 -28.44 28.89
CA THR A 467 1.41 -28.96 29.49
C THR A 467 1.35 -30.48 29.52
N GLY A 468 2.12 -31.17 28.68
CA GLY A 468 1.99 -32.60 28.42
C GLY A 468 0.89 -32.97 27.42
N ILE A 469 0.16 -31.99 26.89
CA ILE A 469 -0.88 -32.15 25.85
C ILE A 469 -0.33 -31.62 24.53
N ALA A 470 -0.58 -32.29 23.41
CA ALA A 470 -0.02 -31.88 22.12
C ALA A 470 -0.80 -30.75 21.43
N VAL A 471 -2.12 -30.74 21.60
CA VAL A 471 -3.08 -29.76 21.08
C VAL A 471 -4.32 -29.74 21.98
N SER A 472 -5.01 -28.62 22.09
CA SER A 472 -6.25 -28.51 22.88
C SER A 472 -7.30 -27.57 22.26
N PRO A 473 -7.62 -27.67 20.94
CA PRO A 473 -8.48 -26.70 20.29
C PRO A 473 -9.86 -26.62 20.94
N GLY A 474 -10.22 -25.43 21.42
CA GLY A 474 -11.46 -25.13 22.12
C GLY A 474 -11.38 -25.27 23.65
N LEU A 475 -10.20 -25.59 24.19
CA LEU A 475 -9.96 -25.89 25.60
C LEU A 475 -8.72 -25.12 26.08
N ASP A 476 -8.64 -24.91 27.39
CA ASP A 476 -7.44 -24.38 28.02
C ASP A 476 -6.23 -25.31 27.78
N SER A 477 -5.02 -24.80 28.04
CA SER A 477 -3.77 -25.54 27.86
C SER A 477 -3.68 -26.85 28.67
N THR A 478 -4.62 -27.09 29.59
CA THR A 478 -4.72 -28.33 30.39
C THR A 478 -5.81 -29.28 29.87
N GLY A 479 -6.46 -28.96 28.76
CA GLY A 479 -7.51 -29.76 28.14
C GLY A 479 -8.87 -29.64 28.83
N ASN A 480 -9.12 -28.56 29.58
CA ASN A 480 -10.41 -28.29 30.22
C ASN A 480 -11.11 -27.07 29.61
N GLU A 481 -12.39 -26.87 29.91
CA GLU A 481 -13.09 -25.66 29.48
C GLU A 481 -12.49 -24.40 30.13
N PHE A 482 -12.33 -23.32 29.34
CA PHE A 482 -11.89 -22.01 29.82
C PHE A 482 -12.80 -21.41 30.91
N TYR A 483 -14.02 -21.91 31.04
CA TYR A 483 -14.97 -21.56 32.09
C TYR A 483 -15.39 -22.80 32.87
N ARG A 484 -15.33 -22.74 34.21
CA ARG A 484 -15.97 -23.73 35.08
C ARG A 484 -16.94 -23.00 36.01
N GLU A 485 -18.17 -23.48 36.12
CA GLU A 485 -19.20 -22.88 36.99
C GLU A 485 -18.77 -22.82 38.48
N SER A 486 -17.78 -23.61 38.88
CA SER A 486 -17.20 -23.64 40.24
C SER A 486 -16.21 -22.51 40.54
N ASP A 487 -15.78 -21.73 39.54
CA ASP A 487 -14.71 -20.73 39.71
C ASP A 487 -15.26 -19.44 40.33
N THR A 488 -15.23 -19.36 41.66
CA THR A 488 -15.70 -18.20 42.43
C THR A 488 -14.72 -17.02 42.43
N ASP A 489 -13.54 -17.17 41.80
CA ASP A 489 -12.51 -16.13 41.68
C ASP A 489 -12.01 -16.04 40.22
N PRO A 490 -12.27 -14.92 39.51
CA PRO A 490 -11.85 -14.74 38.12
C PRO A 490 -10.34 -14.84 37.86
N ASP A 491 -9.50 -14.62 38.89
CA ASP A 491 -8.04 -14.58 38.74
C ASP A 491 -7.35 -15.93 39.01
N GLN A 492 -8.10 -16.97 39.43
CA GLN A 492 -7.50 -18.27 39.77
C GLN A 492 -7.18 -19.19 38.58
N ILE A 493 -7.61 -18.86 37.37
CA ILE A 493 -7.37 -19.68 36.16
C ILE A 493 -5.92 -19.48 35.61
N ILE A 494 -5.20 -18.46 36.06
CA ILE A 494 -3.95 -18.00 35.41
C ILE A 494 -2.68 -18.73 35.92
N ASN A 495 -2.79 -19.58 36.94
CA ASN A 495 -1.62 -20.22 37.57
C ASN A 495 -1.55 -21.73 37.32
N LEU A 496 -1.32 -22.18 36.09
CA LEU A 496 -0.91 -23.57 35.87
C LEU A 496 0.24 -23.71 34.87
N ARG A 497 1.43 -23.82 35.49
CA ARG A 497 2.71 -24.40 35.03
C ARG A 497 3.66 -23.49 34.23
N VAL A 498 4.88 -23.40 34.74
CA VAL A 498 6.09 -23.09 33.98
C VAL A 498 6.37 -24.27 33.06
N CYS A 499 6.82 -24.01 31.83
CA CYS A 499 7.16 -25.09 30.91
C CYS A 499 8.13 -26.08 31.54
N LEU A 500 7.97 -27.37 31.25
CA LEU A 500 8.90 -28.39 31.74
C LEU A 500 10.24 -28.16 31.02
N ASP A 501 11.29 -27.87 31.79
CA ASP A 501 12.67 -27.72 31.31
C ASP A 501 13.20 -29.00 30.65
#